data_AF-A0A9X1VN43-F1
#
_entry.id   AF-A0A9X1VN43-F1
#
_cell.length_a   1.000
_cell.length_b   1.000
_cell.length_c   1.000
_cell.angle_alpha   90.00
_cell.angle_beta   90.00
_cell.angle_gamma   90.00
#
_symmetry.space_group_name_H-M   'P 1'
#
loop_
_entity.id
_entity.type
_entity.pdbx_description
1 polymer ?
#
loop_
_entity_poly.entity_id
_entity_poly.type
_entity_poly.pdbx_seq_one_letter_code
_entity_poly.pdbx_strand_id
1 'polypeptide(L)'
;MNTKIINIALSQVGIKEVSGTQDNPEVLKYFNELGFDGAALKDETAWCSAFVNWVAKEANLQYSKKLNARSWLEVGTEVTKPEKGDVVVFWRDSKKSWKGHVAFFIRETQNWIYVLGGNQNNQVKISAYPKNRLLGYRRL
;
A
#
# COMPACT_ATOMS: atom_id res chain seq x y z
N MET A 1 3.58 16.42 -7.88
CA MET A 1 3.88 15.88 -6.53
C MET A 1 2.65 15.96 -5.62
N ASN A 2 2.04 14.82 -5.29
CA ASN A 2 0.88 14.75 -4.41
C ASN A 2 1.33 14.71 -2.94
N THR A 3 1.60 15.90 -2.38
CA THR A 3 2.16 16.05 -1.02
C THR A 3 1.20 15.56 0.06
N LYS A 4 -0.11 15.57 -0.19
CA LYS A 4 -1.13 15.12 0.75
C LYS A 4 -1.02 13.62 1.04
N ILE A 5 -0.87 12.78 0.01
CA ILE A 5 -0.66 11.33 0.17
C ILE A 5 0.54 11.05 1.07
N ILE A 6 1.68 11.68 0.77
CA ILE A 6 2.92 11.42 1.50
C ILE A 6 2.81 11.89 2.95
N ASN A 7 2.22 13.06 3.22
CA ASN A 7 2.06 13.55 4.58
C ASN A 7 1.15 12.64 5.42
N ILE A 8 0.03 12.19 4.85
CA ILE A 8 -0.89 11.27 5.53
C ILE A 8 -0.16 9.94 5.80
N ALA A 9 0.48 9.36 4.78
CA ALA A 9 1.19 8.09 4.93
C ALA A 9 2.36 8.17 5.94
N LEU A 10 3.08 9.30 5.99
CA LEU A 10 4.17 9.53 6.93
C LEU A 10 3.67 9.64 8.38
N SER A 11 2.48 10.20 8.60
CA SER A 11 1.89 10.28 9.95
C SER A 11 1.61 8.91 10.57
N GLN A 12 1.59 7.85 9.74
CA GLN A 12 1.30 6.49 10.14
C GLN A 12 2.58 5.64 10.34
N VAL A 13 3.76 6.18 10.05
CA VAL A 13 5.03 5.43 10.16
C VAL A 13 5.23 4.92 11.59
N GLY A 14 5.55 3.63 11.70
CA GLY A 14 5.75 2.96 12.99
C GLY A 14 4.52 2.23 13.52
N ILE A 15 3.34 2.43 12.94
CA ILE A 15 2.17 1.59 13.23
C ILE A 15 2.49 0.15 12.84
N LYS A 16 2.34 -0.78 13.79
CA LYS A 16 2.62 -2.20 13.62
C LYS A 16 1.36 -3.02 13.81
N GLU A 17 1.22 -4.09 13.06
CA GLU A 17 0.28 -5.14 13.44
C GLU A 17 0.80 -5.81 14.72
N VAL A 18 -0.07 -5.96 15.71
CA VAL A 18 0.25 -6.69 16.94
C VAL A 18 -0.24 -8.12 16.76
N SER A 19 0.67 -9.08 16.89
CA SER A 19 0.32 -10.50 16.83
C SER A 19 -0.24 -10.95 18.19
N GLY A 20 -1.39 -11.62 18.20
CA GLY A 20 -2.01 -12.17 19.42
C GLY A 20 -3.52 -12.00 19.47
N THR A 21 -4.11 -12.09 20.66
CA THR A 21 -5.56 -11.94 20.89
C THR A 21 -6.04 -10.48 20.81
N GLN A 22 -5.12 -9.52 20.67
CA GLN A 22 -5.42 -8.08 20.57
C GLN A 22 -4.97 -7.57 19.21
N ASP A 23 -5.93 -7.16 18.40
CA ASP A 23 -5.70 -6.50 17.13
C ASP A 23 -5.20 -5.07 17.38
N ASN A 24 -4.27 -4.56 16.54
CA ASN A 24 -3.92 -3.14 16.62
C ASN A 24 -5.11 -2.32 16.08
N PRO A 25 -5.76 -1.46 16.90
CA PRO A 25 -6.91 -0.68 16.47
C PRO A 25 -6.60 0.23 15.27
N GLU A 26 -5.35 0.70 15.11
CA GLU A 26 -4.94 1.52 13.96
C GLU A 26 -4.91 0.72 12.66
N VAL A 27 -4.55 -0.56 12.70
CA VAL A 27 -4.61 -1.41 11.50
C VAL A 27 -6.06 -1.75 11.17
N LEU A 28 -6.88 -2.05 12.18
CA LEU A 28 -8.32 -2.28 11.99
C LEU A 28 -9.05 -1.06 11.41
N LYS A 29 -8.66 0.15 11.82
CA LYS A 29 -9.20 1.42 11.31
C LYS A 29 -9.13 1.49 9.79
N TYR A 30 -8.02 1.06 9.18
CA TYR A 30 -7.87 1.07 7.71
C TYR A 30 -8.94 0.24 7.01
N PHE A 31 -9.37 -0.88 7.61
CA PHE A 31 -10.45 -1.72 7.06
C PHE A 31 -11.82 -1.14 7.35
N ASN A 32 -12.08 -0.79 8.61
CA ASN A 32 -13.39 -0.34 9.07
C ASN A 32 -13.84 0.94 8.36
N GLU A 33 -12.92 1.89 8.16
CA GLU A 33 -13.24 3.13 7.43
C GLU A 33 -13.52 2.89 5.93
N LEU A 34 -13.07 1.77 5.38
CA LEU A 34 -13.39 1.36 4.01
C LEU A 34 -14.66 0.51 3.94
N GLY A 35 -15.31 0.22 5.07
CA GLY A 35 -16.49 -0.63 5.16
C GLY A 35 -16.20 -2.13 5.16
N PHE A 36 -14.95 -2.53 5.39
CA PHE A 36 -14.58 -3.93 5.61
C PHE A 36 -14.57 -4.27 7.09
N ASP A 37 -15.05 -5.46 7.45
CA ASP A 37 -14.90 -5.97 8.81
C ASP A 37 -13.44 -6.41 9.03
N GLY A 38 -12.64 -5.53 9.63
CA GLY A 38 -11.23 -5.81 9.95
C GLY A 38 -11.07 -6.99 10.91
N ALA A 39 -12.03 -7.24 11.80
CA ALA A 39 -11.98 -8.33 12.76
C ALA A 39 -12.27 -9.70 12.13
N ALA A 40 -12.89 -9.74 10.95
CA ALA A 40 -13.10 -10.97 10.18
C ALA A 40 -11.91 -11.35 9.28
N LEU A 41 -10.94 -10.45 9.08
CA LEU A 41 -9.84 -10.60 8.11
C LEU A 41 -8.50 -11.06 8.73
N LYS A 42 -8.58 -11.59 9.96
CA LYS A 42 -7.52 -11.75 10.97
C LYS A 42 -6.24 -12.48 10.58
N ASP A 43 -6.22 -13.35 9.59
CA ASP A 43 -5.12 -14.32 9.49
C ASP A 43 -4.24 -14.24 8.24
N GLU A 44 -4.66 -13.61 7.13
CA GLU A 44 -3.87 -13.69 5.89
C GLU A 44 -3.89 -12.43 5.02
N THR A 45 -4.63 -11.39 5.43
CA THR A 45 -4.86 -10.24 4.56
C THR A 45 -3.66 -9.30 4.58
N ALA A 46 -2.91 -9.26 3.47
CA ALA A 46 -1.85 -8.28 3.27
C ALA A 46 -2.43 -6.85 3.30
N TRP A 47 -2.54 -6.24 4.48
CA TRP A 47 -3.13 -4.92 4.76
C TRP A 47 -2.41 -3.73 4.09
N CYS A 48 -1.41 -4.00 3.25
CA CYS A 48 -0.82 -3.02 2.35
C CYS A 48 -1.90 -2.31 1.49
N SER A 49 -2.86 -3.04 0.91
CA SER A 49 -3.92 -2.41 0.12
C SER A 49 -4.91 -1.63 0.98
N ALA A 50 -5.27 -2.13 2.16
CA ALA A 50 -6.14 -1.41 3.09
C ALA A 50 -5.52 -0.05 3.46
N PHE A 51 -4.23 -0.04 3.81
CA PHE A 51 -3.49 1.18 4.09
C PHE A 51 -3.49 2.16 2.90
N VAL A 52 -3.15 1.70 1.70
CA VAL A 52 -3.10 2.59 0.51
C VAL A 52 -4.50 3.12 0.16
N ASN A 53 -5.56 2.30 0.31
CA ASN A 53 -6.94 2.74 0.10
C ASN A 53 -7.33 3.80 1.13
N TRP A 54 -7.00 3.59 2.40
CA TRP A 54 -7.26 4.53 3.48
C TRP A 54 -6.55 5.87 3.24
N VAL A 55 -5.25 5.85 2.92
CA VAL A 55 -4.49 7.08 2.61
C VAL A 55 -5.10 7.82 1.41
N ALA A 56 -5.48 7.11 0.35
CA ALA A 56 -6.09 7.72 -0.84
C ALA A 56 -7.49 8.31 -0.52
N LYS A 57 -8.27 7.63 0.32
CA LYS A 57 -9.57 8.12 0.82
C LYS A 57 -9.41 9.40 1.64
N GLU A 58 -8.49 9.43 2.60
CA GLU A 58 -8.19 10.62 3.42
C GLU A 58 -7.63 11.78 2.56
N ALA A 59 -6.93 11.45 1.48
CA ALA A 59 -6.49 12.42 0.49
C ALA A 59 -7.65 12.98 -0.37
N ASN A 60 -8.85 12.40 -0.30
CA ASN A 60 -10.01 12.67 -1.15
C ASN A 60 -9.72 12.40 -2.64
N LEU A 61 -9.07 11.27 -2.91
CA LEU A 61 -8.69 10.81 -4.25
C LEU A 61 -9.44 9.53 -4.61
N GLN A 62 -9.34 9.13 -5.88
CA GLN A 62 -9.76 7.80 -6.31
C GLN A 62 -8.94 6.70 -5.62
N TYR A 63 -9.57 5.57 -5.33
CA TYR A 63 -8.95 4.43 -4.65
C TYR A 63 -9.58 3.13 -5.13
N SER A 64 -8.87 2.02 -4.92
CA SER A 64 -9.24 0.73 -5.51
C SER A 64 -10.50 0.11 -4.93
N LYS A 65 -10.85 0.44 -3.67
CA LYS A 65 -11.96 -0.17 -2.89
C LYS A 65 -11.83 -1.70 -2.75
N LYS A 66 -10.66 -2.26 -3.06
CA LYS A 66 -10.37 -3.69 -3.01
C LYS A 66 -9.11 -3.92 -2.18
N LEU A 67 -9.10 -5.04 -1.45
CA LEU A 67 -8.00 -5.40 -0.55
C LEU A 67 -6.84 -6.14 -1.24
N ASN A 68 -7.00 -6.54 -2.50
CA ASN A 68 -5.90 -7.13 -3.26
C ASN A 68 -4.98 -6.03 -3.81
N ALA A 69 -3.65 -6.25 -3.78
CA ALA A 69 -2.70 -5.23 -4.20
C ALA A 69 -2.75 -4.93 -5.71
N ARG A 70 -3.07 -5.92 -6.54
CA ARG A 70 -3.03 -5.79 -8.00
C ARG A 70 -4.21 -5.01 -8.58
N SER A 71 -5.31 -4.86 -7.86
CA SER A 71 -6.43 -4.03 -8.32
C SER A 71 -6.08 -2.55 -8.47
N TRP A 72 -4.98 -2.10 -7.85
CA TRP A 72 -4.44 -0.77 -8.07
C TRP A 72 -3.93 -0.56 -9.49
N LEU A 73 -3.63 -1.63 -10.24
CA LEU A 73 -3.27 -1.52 -11.66
C LEU A 73 -4.42 -0.98 -12.53
N GLU A 74 -5.65 -0.87 -12.01
CA GLU A 74 -6.80 -0.34 -12.76
C GLU A 74 -7.27 1.03 -12.22
N VAL A 75 -6.46 1.67 -11.36
CA VAL A 75 -6.83 2.93 -10.68
C VAL A 75 -5.90 4.06 -11.13
N GLY A 76 -6.46 5.22 -11.44
CA GLY A 76 -5.71 6.38 -11.89
C GLY A 76 -5.04 6.18 -13.25
N THR A 77 -3.96 6.92 -13.48
CA THR A 77 -3.25 6.97 -14.77
C THR A 77 -1.94 6.18 -14.72
N GLU A 78 -1.66 5.36 -15.74
CA GLU A 78 -0.33 4.73 -15.88
C GLU A 78 0.78 5.76 -16.03
N VAL A 79 1.90 5.56 -15.35
CA VAL A 79 3.09 6.39 -15.54
C VAL A 79 4.35 5.53 -15.65
N THR A 80 5.29 5.96 -16.48
CA THR A 80 6.62 5.32 -16.60
C THR A 80 7.71 6.08 -15.86
N LYS A 81 7.44 7.34 -15.50
CA LYS A 81 8.32 8.21 -14.71
C LYS A 81 7.60 8.58 -13.41
N PRO A 82 7.74 7.76 -12.35
CA PRO A 82 7.01 7.97 -11.10
C PRO A 82 7.49 9.22 -10.35
N GLU A 83 6.57 9.86 -9.64
CA GLU A 83 6.80 10.93 -8.68
C GLU A 83 6.47 10.46 -7.27
N LYS A 84 6.99 11.16 -6.25
CA LYS A 84 6.65 10.84 -4.86
C LYS A 84 5.13 10.89 -4.65
N GLY A 85 4.59 9.84 -4.05
CA GLY A 85 3.15 9.66 -3.81
C GLY A 85 2.43 8.86 -4.89
N ASP A 86 3.05 8.58 -6.04
CA ASP A 86 2.48 7.64 -7.02
C ASP A 86 2.39 6.24 -6.39
N VAL A 87 1.33 5.51 -6.72
CA VAL A 87 1.14 4.14 -6.28
C VAL A 87 2.08 3.22 -7.05
N VAL A 88 2.76 2.32 -6.34
CA VAL A 88 3.63 1.29 -6.89
C VAL A 88 3.03 -0.07 -6.61
N VAL A 89 2.90 -0.90 -7.65
CA VAL A 89 2.39 -2.26 -7.53
C VAL A 89 3.51 -3.25 -7.85
N PHE A 90 3.72 -4.21 -6.95
CA PHE A 90 4.69 -5.30 -7.10
C PHE A 90 3.99 -6.65 -7.17
N TRP A 91 4.59 -7.62 -7.87
CA TRP A 91 4.18 -9.01 -7.74
C TRP A 91 4.76 -9.65 -6.46
N ARG A 92 4.08 -10.69 -5.97
CA ARG A 92 4.55 -11.56 -4.88
C ARG A 92 4.42 -13.03 -5.32
N ASP A 93 5.34 -13.87 -4.84
CA ASP A 93 5.54 -15.27 -5.21
C ASP A 93 5.95 -15.46 -6.69
N SER A 94 5.12 -15.01 -7.64
CA SER A 94 5.45 -15.00 -9.07
C SER A 94 4.73 -13.88 -9.81
N LYS A 95 5.25 -13.48 -10.99
CA LYS A 95 4.61 -12.46 -11.84
C LYS A 95 3.19 -12.88 -12.29
N LYS A 96 2.95 -14.19 -12.48
CA LYS A 96 1.65 -14.75 -12.90
C LYS A 96 0.65 -14.94 -11.74
N SER A 97 1.10 -15.00 -10.49
CA SER A 97 0.23 -15.13 -9.31
C SER A 97 -0.71 -13.91 -9.18
N TRP A 98 -1.85 -14.04 -8.52
CA TRP A 98 -2.68 -12.89 -8.16
C TRP A 98 -2.08 -12.05 -7.02
N LYS A 99 -1.16 -12.64 -6.25
CA LYS A 99 -0.56 -12.01 -5.08
C LYS A 99 0.34 -10.84 -5.49
N GLY A 100 0.38 -9.82 -4.63
CA GLY A 100 1.15 -8.62 -4.86
C GLY A 100 1.40 -7.81 -3.59
N HIS A 101 2.06 -6.68 -3.76
CA HIS A 101 2.24 -5.66 -2.73
C HIS A 101 2.01 -4.29 -3.35
N VAL A 102 1.43 -3.37 -2.58
CA VAL A 102 1.14 -2.00 -3.03
C VAL A 102 1.59 -1.00 -1.96
N ALA A 103 2.19 0.10 -2.41
CA ALA A 103 2.74 1.15 -1.56
C ALA A 103 2.87 2.47 -2.34
N PHE A 104 3.30 3.55 -1.68
CA PHE A 104 3.55 4.83 -2.32
C PHE A 104 5.03 5.01 -2.67
N PHE A 105 5.33 5.49 -3.87
CA PHE A 105 6.68 5.75 -4.36
C PHE A 105 7.37 6.86 -3.56
N ILE A 106 8.64 6.67 -3.23
CA ILE A 106 9.50 7.68 -2.59
C ILE A 106 10.69 8.05 -3.49
N ARG A 107 11.39 7.05 -4.03
CA ARG A 107 12.50 7.21 -4.97
C ARG A 107 12.87 5.86 -5.56
N GLU A 108 13.69 5.86 -6.61
CA GLU A 108 14.32 4.65 -7.11
C GLU A 108 15.83 4.84 -7.35
N THR A 109 16.56 3.73 -7.39
CA THR A 109 17.95 3.64 -7.84
C THR A 109 18.01 2.71 -9.04
N GLN A 110 19.22 2.31 -9.47
CA GLN A 110 19.39 1.38 -10.58
C GLN A 110 18.62 0.06 -10.40
N ASN A 111 18.60 -0.49 -9.17
CA ASN A 111 18.06 -1.83 -8.91
C ASN A 111 16.87 -1.85 -7.93
N TRP A 112 16.64 -0.75 -7.21
CA TRP A 112 15.69 -0.71 -6.09
C TRP A 112 14.66 0.41 -6.23
N ILE A 113 13.45 0.15 -5.75
CA ILE A 113 12.37 1.12 -5.60
C ILE A 113 12.09 1.25 -4.10
N TYR A 114 12.24 2.45 -3.57
CA TYR A 114 11.93 2.78 -2.18
C TYR A 114 10.49 3.26 -2.11
N VAL A 115 9.70 2.62 -1.25
CA VAL A 115 8.27 2.88 -1.10
C VAL A 115 7.89 3.03 0.36
N LEU A 116 6.89 3.88 0.62
CA LEU A 116 6.22 4.04 1.90
C LEU A 116 4.90 3.27 1.86
N GLY A 117 4.78 2.24 2.68
CA GLY A 117 3.64 1.33 2.63
C GLY A 117 3.41 0.63 3.96
N GLY A 118 2.16 0.18 4.13
CA GLY A 118 1.74 -0.71 5.20
C GLY A 118 2.10 -2.17 4.93
N ASN A 119 2.06 -2.98 5.97
CA ASN A 119 2.42 -4.40 5.95
C ASN A 119 3.79 -4.70 5.33
N GLN A 120 4.79 -3.88 5.67
CA GLN A 120 6.17 -4.15 5.31
C GLN A 120 6.90 -4.62 6.55
N ASN A 121 7.01 -5.94 6.71
CA ASN A 121 7.41 -6.56 7.99
C ASN A 121 6.45 -6.18 9.12
N ASN A 122 5.14 -6.34 8.86
CA ASN A 122 4.05 -6.06 9.80
C ASN A 122 4.03 -4.63 10.33
N GLN A 123 4.52 -3.65 9.55
CA GLN A 123 4.46 -2.24 9.93
C GLN A 123 4.33 -1.28 8.73
N VAL A 124 3.92 -0.05 9.02
CA VAL A 124 4.09 1.09 8.13
C VAL A 124 5.54 1.57 8.23
N LYS A 125 6.26 1.58 7.10
CA LYS A 125 7.64 2.09 7.01
C LYS A 125 8.03 2.44 5.58
N ILE A 126 9.27 2.86 5.40
CA ILE A 126 9.92 2.86 4.09
C ILE A 126 10.67 1.54 3.93
N SER A 127 10.48 0.88 2.78
CA SER A 127 11.22 -0.34 2.40
C SER A 127 11.68 -0.27 0.96
N ALA A 128 12.74 -1.02 0.64
CA ALA A 128 13.25 -1.16 -0.72
C ALA A 128 12.76 -2.48 -1.33
N TYR A 129 12.21 -2.41 -2.54
CA TYR A 129 11.81 -3.57 -3.34
C TYR A 129 12.63 -3.61 -4.63
N PRO A 130 13.03 -4.80 -5.10
CA PRO A 130 13.81 -4.91 -6.33
C PRO A 130 12.94 -4.56 -7.54
N LYS A 131 13.52 -3.85 -8.51
CA LYS A 131 12.81 -3.38 -9.72
C LYS A 131 12.21 -4.51 -10.55
N ASN A 132 12.81 -5.70 -10.55
CA ASN A 132 12.26 -6.87 -11.25
C ASN A 132 10.89 -7.34 -10.70
N ARG A 133 10.50 -6.86 -9.51
CA ARG A 133 9.19 -7.12 -8.91
C ARG A 133 8.10 -6.16 -9.36
N LEU A 134 8.46 -5.08 -10.03
CA LEU A 134 7.51 -4.06 -10.48
C LEU A 134 6.49 -4.64 -11.46
N LEU A 135 5.22 -4.32 -11.23
CA LEU A 135 4.13 -4.53 -12.19
C LEU A 135 3.73 -3.22 -12.87
N GLY A 136 3.71 -2.11 -12.13
CA GLY A 136 3.39 -0.80 -12.70
C GLY A 136 3.36 0.31 -11.67
N TYR A 137 3.31 1.54 -12.18
CA TYR A 137 3.10 2.75 -11.40
C TYR A 137 1.79 3.42 -11.79
N ARG A 138 1.10 4.01 -10.81
CA ARG A 138 -0.20 4.65 -11.01
C ARG A 138 -0.26 5.99 -10.29
N ARG A 139 -0.73 7.02 -11.00
CA ARG A 139 -0.95 8.35 -10.45
C ARG A 139 -2.44 8.57 -10.19
N LEU A 140 -2.76 8.91 -8.94
CA LEU A 140 -4.14 9.14 -8.48
C LEU A 140 -4.62 10.57 -8.76
#